data_AF-A0A6P5QXV0-F1
#
_entry.id   AF-A0A6P5QXV0-F1
#
_cell.length_a   1.000
_cell.length_b   1.000
_cell.length_c   1.000
_cell.angle_alpha   90.00
_cell.angle_beta   90.00
_cell.angle_gamma   90.00
#
_symmetry.space_group_name_H-M   'P 1'
#
loop_
_entity.id
_entity.type
_entity.pdbx_description
1 polymer ?
#
loop_
_entity_poly.entity_id
_entity_poly.type
_entity_poly.pdbx_seq_one_letter_code
_entity_poly.pdbx_strand_id
1 'polypeptide(L)'
;MKLPNILLTGTPGVGKTTLGKELASRSGLKYVNVGDLAREGQLYDGYDEEYGCPILDEDRVVDELEHQMQEGGVIVDYHGCDFFPERWFHIVFVLRTDNGVLYKRLETRGYNEKKLQDNIQCEIFQVLYEEAIASYKEEIVHQLPSNEPEQLEDNINQISKWIEQWVKDHNP
;
A
#
# COMPACT_ATOMS: atom_id res chain seq x y z
N MET A 1 16.43 -11.88 -14.36
CA MET A 1 15.94 -12.47 -13.10
C MET A 1 14.53 -11.95 -12.91
N LYS A 2 13.54 -12.84 -12.74
CA LYS A 2 12.17 -12.44 -12.41
C LYS A 2 12.14 -11.96 -10.96
N LEU A 3 11.46 -10.84 -10.71
CA LEU A 3 11.29 -10.26 -9.37
C LEU A 3 9.80 -10.05 -9.08
N PRO A 4 9.35 -10.20 -7.83
CA PRO A 4 7.95 -10.07 -7.49
C PRO A 4 7.54 -8.61 -7.35
N ASN A 5 6.32 -8.32 -7.78
CA ASN A 5 5.56 -7.15 -7.36
C ASN A 5 4.76 -7.41 -6.08
N ILE A 6 4.74 -6.40 -5.20
CA ILE A 6 4.11 -6.42 -3.88
C ILE A 6 3.22 -5.19 -3.74
N LEU A 7 2.00 -5.38 -3.25
CA LEU A 7 1.12 -4.28 -2.84
C LEU A 7 1.17 -4.12 -1.32
N LEU A 8 1.40 -2.90 -0.85
CA LEU A 8 1.17 -2.49 0.54
C LEU A 8 -0.04 -1.57 0.55
N THR A 9 -1.11 -2.01 1.21
CA THR A 9 -2.37 -1.27 1.33
C THR A 9 -2.85 -1.19 2.79
N GLY A 10 -3.95 -0.47 3.02
CA GLY A 10 -4.52 -0.19 4.34
C GLY A 10 -4.75 1.29 4.58
N THR A 11 -5.40 1.60 5.69
CA THR A 11 -5.80 2.97 6.05
C THR A 11 -4.62 3.96 6.06
N PRO A 12 -4.77 5.22 5.66
CA PRO A 12 -3.73 6.23 5.87
C PRO A 12 -3.25 6.26 7.33
N GLY A 13 -1.93 6.25 7.55
CA GLY A 13 -1.33 6.28 8.90
C GLY A 13 -0.87 4.92 9.45
N VAL A 14 -1.25 3.80 8.83
CA VAL A 14 -0.88 2.45 9.31
C VAL A 14 0.61 2.10 9.18
N GLY A 15 1.36 2.77 8.28
CA GLY A 15 2.82 2.58 8.17
C GLY A 15 3.35 2.12 6.81
N LYS A 16 2.50 2.05 5.77
CA LYS A 16 2.84 1.57 4.41
C LYS A 16 4.14 2.17 3.86
N THR A 17 4.23 3.49 3.83
CA THR A 17 5.38 4.22 3.30
C THR A 17 6.68 3.89 4.04
N THR A 18 6.62 3.74 5.36
CA THR A 18 7.79 3.39 6.18
C THR A 18 8.25 1.96 5.85
N LEU A 19 7.32 1.00 5.84
CA LEU A 19 7.62 -0.39 5.51
C LEU A 19 8.14 -0.53 4.07
N GLY A 20 7.47 0.07 3.10
CA GLY A 20 7.82 -0.04 1.68
C GLY A 20 9.20 0.54 1.34
N LYS A 21 9.57 1.69 1.93
CA LYS A 21 10.89 2.27 1.76
C LYS A 21 12.00 1.40 2.35
N GLU A 22 11.78 0.84 3.54
CA GLU A 22 12.76 -0.03 4.19
C GLU A 22 12.92 -1.35 3.43
N LEU A 23 11.82 -1.94 2.95
CA LEU A 23 11.85 -3.12 2.09
C LEU A 23 12.63 -2.87 0.79
N ALA A 24 12.39 -1.75 0.12
CA ALA A 24 13.13 -1.39 -1.10
C ALA A 24 14.64 -1.23 -0.83
N SER A 25 15.01 -0.58 0.28
CA SER A 25 16.40 -0.43 0.71
C SER A 25 17.09 -1.79 0.92
N ARG A 26 16.41 -2.75 1.57
CA ARG A 26 16.98 -4.08 1.88
C ARG A 26 16.95 -5.06 0.70
N SER A 27 15.94 -5.00 -0.16
CA SER A 27 15.73 -5.97 -1.25
C SER A 27 16.25 -5.51 -2.62
N GLY A 28 16.42 -4.20 -2.82
CA GLY A 28 16.71 -3.61 -4.13
C GLY A 28 15.50 -3.50 -5.06
N LEU A 29 14.30 -3.86 -4.60
CA LEU A 29 13.05 -3.63 -5.34
C LEU A 29 12.74 -2.14 -5.46
N LYS A 30 12.03 -1.74 -6.53
CA LYS A 30 11.64 -0.35 -6.73
C LYS A 30 10.42 -0.02 -5.88
N TYR A 31 10.52 0.98 -5.01
CA TYR A 31 9.39 1.50 -4.26
C TYR A 31 8.65 2.58 -5.06
N VAL A 32 7.32 2.51 -5.07
CA VAL A 32 6.44 3.50 -5.67
C VAL A 32 5.37 3.90 -4.66
N ASN A 33 5.31 5.19 -4.31
CA ASN A 33 4.15 5.75 -3.64
C ASN A 33 3.21 6.34 -4.68
N VAL A 34 1.99 5.80 -4.80
CA VAL A 34 1.05 6.20 -5.85
C VAL A 34 0.56 7.63 -5.65
N GLY A 35 0.44 8.09 -4.41
CA GLY A 35 0.08 9.48 -4.11
C GLY A 35 1.15 10.49 -4.55
N ASP A 36 2.43 10.15 -4.39
CA ASP A 36 3.54 10.98 -4.86
C ASP A 36 3.66 10.91 -6.40
N LEU A 37 3.51 9.72 -7.00
CA LEU A 37 3.48 9.54 -8.45
C LEU A 37 2.39 10.41 -9.09
N ALA A 38 1.18 10.38 -8.54
CA ALA A 38 0.07 11.19 -9.04
C ALA A 38 0.34 12.69 -8.92
N ARG A 39 1.01 13.11 -7.84
CA ARG A 39 1.38 14.51 -7.63
C ARG A 39 2.41 14.97 -8.67
N GLU A 40 3.43 14.15 -8.91
CA GLU A 40 4.52 14.46 -9.85
C GLU A 40 4.04 14.43 -11.30
N GLY A 41 3.21 13.44 -11.66
CA GLY A 41 2.64 13.27 -12.99
C GLY A 41 1.37 14.08 -13.28
N GLN A 42 0.84 14.81 -12.29
CA GLN A 42 -0.45 15.50 -12.37
C GLN A 42 -1.57 14.56 -12.84
N LEU A 43 -1.63 13.38 -12.22
CA LEU A 43 -2.58 12.30 -12.53
C LEU A 43 -3.85 12.48 -11.70
N TYR A 44 -4.56 13.58 -11.94
CA TYR A 44 -5.80 13.93 -11.26
C TYR A 44 -6.87 14.31 -12.28
N ASP A 45 -8.10 13.89 -12.03
CA ASP A 45 -9.27 14.29 -12.80
C ASP A 45 -10.38 14.75 -11.85
N GLY A 46 -10.59 16.07 -11.79
CA GLY A 46 -11.55 16.69 -10.89
C GLY A 46 -11.00 17.01 -9.48
N TYR A 47 -11.90 17.49 -8.64
CA TYR A 47 -11.60 17.95 -7.28
C TYR A 47 -12.73 17.57 -6.35
N ASP A 48 -12.39 16.99 -5.21
CA ASP A 48 -13.31 16.64 -4.17
C ASP A 48 -13.50 17.85 -3.24
N GLU A 49 -14.65 18.51 -3.34
CA GLU A 49 -14.98 19.68 -2.50
C GLU A 49 -15.19 19.29 -1.03
N GLU A 50 -15.62 18.06 -0.75
CA GLU A 50 -15.91 17.58 0.59
C GLU A 50 -14.64 17.36 1.41
N TYR A 51 -13.59 16.83 0.77
CA TYR A 51 -12.29 16.52 1.37
C TYR A 51 -11.20 17.53 1.03
N GLY A 52 -11.47 18.46 0.10
CA GLY A 52 -10.55 19.52 -0.29
C GLY A 52 -9.29 18.99 -0.98
N CYS A 53 -9.42 17.96 -1.81
CA CYS A 53 -8.29 17.33 -2.50
C CYS A 53 -8.60 16.99 -3.96
N PRO A 54 -7.58 16.98 -4.85
CA PRO A 54 -7.74 16.44 -6.20
C PRO A 54 -8.17 14.98 -6.15
N ILE A 55 -9.03 14.57 -7.08
CA ILE A 55 -9.45 13.18 -7.25
C ILE A 55 -8.40 12.48 -8.12
N LEU A 56 -7.97 11.29 -7.71
CA LEU A 56 -6.99 10.50 -8.45
C LEU A 56 -7.56 10.08 -9.80
N ASP A 57 -6.81 10.28 -10.88
CA ASP A 57 -7.13 9.67 -12.17
C ASP A 57 -6.57 8.24 -12.20
N GLU A 58 -7.42 7.29 -11.81
CA GLU A 58 -7.06 5.87 -11.65
C GLU A 58 -6.58 5.24 -12.96
N ASP A 59 -7.25 5.52 -14.08
CA ASP A 59 -6.88 5.00 -15.41
C ASP A 59 -5.47 5.48 -15.80
N ARG A 60 -5.17 6.77 -15.62
CA ARG A 60 -3.83 7.30 -15.92
C ARG A 60 -2.76 6.79 -14.98
N VAL A 61 -3.08 6.52 -13.72
CA VAL A 61 -2.15 5.84 -12.78
C VAL A 61 -1.84 4.43 -13.26
N VAL A 62 -2.86 3.70 -13.74
CA VAL A 62 -2.69 2.36 -14.28
C VAL A 62 -1.79 2.41 -15.52
N ASP A 63 -2.08 3.29 -16.46
CA ASP A 63 -1.29 3.48 -17.69
C ASP A 63 0.17 3.83 -17.40
N GLU A 64 0.42 4.73 -16.43
CA GLU A 64 1.78 5.16 -16.06
C GLU A 64 2.61 4.02 -15.47
N LEU A 65 2.00 3.12 -14.70
CA LEU A 65 2.71 2.03 -14.01
C LEU A 65 2.78 0.72 -14.81
N GLU A 66 1.92 0.54 -15.82
CA GLU A 66 1.75 -0.73 -16.53
C GLU A 66 3.06 -1.35 -17.01
N HIS A 67 3.90 -0.59 -17.72
CA HIS A 67 5.18 -1.09 -18.23
C HIS A 67 6.11 -1.55 -17.10
N GLN A 68 6.22 -0.77 -16.03
CA GLN A 68 7.08 -1.09 -14.89
C GLN A 68 6.57 -2.31 -14.13
N MET A 69 5.25 -2.46 -13.99
CA MET A 69 4.65 -3.62 -13.34
C MET A 69 4.84 -4.90 -14.16
N GLN A 70 4.87 -4.81 -15.50
CA GLN A 70 5.18 -5.96 -16.37
C GLN A 70 6.63 -6.43 -16.24
N GLU A 71 7.59 -5.53 -16.05
CA GLU A 71 9.00 -5.88 -15.81
C GLU A 71 9.20 -6.59 -14.47
N GLY A 72 8.36 -6.25 -13.49
CA GLY A 72 8.37 -6.83 -12.15
C GLY A 72 9.35 -6.13 -11.20
N GLY A 73 9.31 -6.52 -9.93
CA GLY A 73 10.21 -6.03 -8.91
C GLY A 73 9.80 -4.70 -8.26
N VAL A 74 8.49 -4.45 -8.15
CA VAL A 74 7.93 -3.19 -7.66
C VAL A 74 7.18 -3.37 -6.33
N ILE A 75 7.44 -2.50 -5.36
CA ILE A 75 6.64 -2.37 -4.14
C ILE A 75 5.75 -1.14 -4.30
N VAL A 76 4.44 -1.36 -4.43
CA VAL A 76 3.43 -0.29 -4.58
C VAL A 76 2.83 0.04 -3.21
N ASP A 77 2.82 1.33 -2.87
CA ASP A 77 2.17 1.90 -1.68
C ASP A 77 0.99 2.79 -2.11
N TYR A 78 -0.22 2.34 -1.81
CA TYR A 78 -1.43 3.15 -1.86
C TYR A 78 -2.44 2.70 -0.81
N HIS A 79 -3.49 3.48 -0.57
CA HIS A 79 -4.50 3.11 0.42
C HIS A 79 -5.66 2.32 -0.18
N GLY A 80 -6.07 2.60 -1.41
CA GLY A 80 -7.00 1.78 -2.19
C GLY A 80 -6.28 0.81 -3.13
N CYS A 81 -7.00 -0.14 -3.72
CA CYS A 81 -6.44 -1.21 -4.52
C CYS A 81 -7.37 -1.89 -5.54
N ASP A 82 -8.65 -1.52 -5.59
CA ASP A 82 -9.67 -2.11 -6.46
C ASP A 82 -9.52 -1.76 -7.95
N PHE A 83 -8.90 -0.62 -8.25
CA PHE A 83 -8.64 -0.17 -9.62
C PHE A 83 -7.36 -0.75 -10.25
N PHE A 84 -6.46 -1.36 -9.45
CA PHE A 84 -5.26 -1.97 -10.01
C PHE A 84 -5.58 -3.30 -10.73
N PRO A 85 -4.94 -3.59 -11.88
CA PRO A 85 -5.09 -4.89 -12.52
C PRO A 85 -4.64 -6.04 -11.59
N GLU A 86 -5.51 -7.02 -11.32
CA GLU A 86 -5.25 -8.16 -10.41
C GLU A 86 -3.88 -8.84 -10.69
N ARG A 87 -3.53 -8.97 -11.98
CA ARG A 87 -2.28 -9.60 -12.44
C ARG A 87 -0.99 -8.89 -12.01
N TRP A 88 -1.07 -7.66 -11.52
CA TRP A 88 0.10 -6.88 -11.16
C TRP A 88 0.81 -7.43 -9.93
N PHE A 89 0.09 -8.02 -8.98
CA PHE A 89 0.63 -8.33 -7.66
C PHE A 89 0.74 -9.83 -7.43
N HIS A 90 1.87 -10.27 -6.88
CA HIS A 90 2.06 -11.65 -6.46
C HIS A 90 1.71 -11.87 -4.99
N ILE A 91 1.66 -10.78 -4.21
CA ILE A 91 1.24 -10.76 -2.81
C ILE A 91 0.74 -9.36 -2.43
N VAL A 92 -0.24 -9.33 -1.54
CA VAL A 92 -0.89 -8.11 -1.05
C VAL A 92 -0.85 -8.10 0.47
N PHE A 93 -0.32 -7.03 1.05
CA PHE A 93 -0.28 -6.84 2.49
C PHE A 93 -1.18 -5.68 2.90
N VAL A 94 -2.20 -5.96 3.70
CA VAL A 94 -3.06 -4.96 4.32
C VAL A 94 -2.53 -4.66 5.72
N LEU A 95 -1.89 -3.51 5.88
CA LEU A 95 -1.37 -3.11 7.20
C LEU A 95 -2.53 -2.65 8.09
N ARG A 96 -2.54 -3.16 9.32
CA ARG A 96 -3.56 -2.91 10.34
C ARG A 96 -2.94 -2.19 11.53
N THR A 97 -3.68 -1.28 12.14
CA THR A 97 -3.21 -0.53 13.31
C THR A 97 -4.38 -0.29 14.26
N ASP A 98 -4.15 -0.52 15.54
CA ASP A 98 -5.12 -0.30 16.61
C ASP A 98 -5.57 1.17 16.61
N ASN A 99 -6.86 1.40 16.75
CA ASN A 99 -7.47 2.73 16.61
C ASN A 99 -6.81 3.81 17.47
N GLY A 100 -6.45 3.48 18.72
CA GLY A 100 -5.80 4.43 19.63
C GLY A 100 -4.39 4.83 19.18
N VAL A 101 -3.66 3.91 18.54
CA VAL A 101 -2.33 4.16 17.95
C VAL A 101 -2.50 4.96 16.66
N LEU A 102 -3.41 4.54 15.79
CA LEU A 102 -3.68 5.18 14.51
C LEU A 102 -4.15 6.63 14.70
N TYR A 103 -5.06 6.87 15.65
CA TYR A 103 -5.57 8.20 15.99
C TYR A 103 -4.42 9.16 16.32
N LYS A 104 -3.53 8.76 17.24
CA LYS A 104 -2.37 9.58 17.63
C LYS A 104 -1.44 9.87 16.45
N ARG A 105 -1.22 8.89 15.57
CA ARG A 105 -0.39 9.05 14.37
C ARG A 105 -0.99 10.07 13.41
N LEU A 106 -2.30 10.03 13.19
CA LEU A 106 -3.01 10.96 12.30
C LEU A 106 -3.16 12.35 12.92
N GLU A 107 -3.39 12.44 14.23
CA GLU A 107 -3.45 13.70 14.97
C GLU A 107 -2.10 14.43 14.91
N THR A 108 -0.99 13.70 15.09
CA THR A 108 0.36 14.26 14.95
C THR A 108 0.66 14.78 13.53
N ARG A 109 -0.02 14.25 12.51
CA ARG A 109 0.07 14.74 11.12
C ARG A 109 -0.76 16.02 10.88
N GLY A 110 -1.49 16.50 11.88
CA GLY A 110 -2.29 17.73 11.79
C GLY A 110 -3.61 17.55 11.04
N TYR A 111 -4.17 16.34 11.02
CA TYR A 111 -5.48 16.11 10.40
C TYR A 111 -6.56 16.82 11.22
N ASN A 112 -7.53 17.42 10.53
CA ASN A 112 -8.70 18.02 11.18
C ASN A 112 -9.63 16.93 11.73
N GLU A 113 -10.57 17.32 12.60
CA GLU A 113 -11.47 16.38 13.28
C GLU A 113 -12.27 15.49 12.31
N LYS A 114 -12.82 16.08 11.24
CA LYS A 114 -13.55 15.33 10.21
C LYS A 114 -12.67 14.23 9.60
N LYS A 115 -11.50 14.61 9.07
CA LYS A 115 -10.57 13.66 8.44
C LYS A 115 -10.05 12.61 9.42
N LEU A 116 -9.86 12.95 10.70
CA LEU A 116 -9.53 11.98 11.74
C LEU A 116 -10.65 10.96 11.92
N GLN A 117 -11.89 11.41 12.08
CA GLN A 117 -13.04 10.52 12.25
C GLN A 117 -13.21 9.60 11.04
N ASP A 118 -13.14 10.14 9.83
CA ASP A 118 -13.32 9.36 8.60
C ASP A 118 -12.27 8.25 8.48
N ASN A 119 -10.99 8.57 8.71
CA ASN A 119 -9.92 7.57 8.64
C ASN A 119 -10.00 6.54 9.76
N ILE A 120 -10.42 6.92 10.96
CA ILE A 120 -10.58 5.97 12.07
C ILE A 120 -11.78 5.06 11.85
N GLN A 121 -12.89 5.57 11.31
CA GLN A 121 -14.03 4.75 10.90
C GLN A 121 -13.64 3.78 9.78
N CYS A 122 -12.86 4.25 8.81
CA CYS A 122 -12.31 3.43 7.74
C CYS A 122 -11.52 2.22 8.27
N GLU A 123 -10.68 2.42 9.30
CA GLU A 123 -9.94 1.32 9.95
C GLU A 123 -10.86 0.40 10.77
N ILE A 124 -11.81 0.97 11.53
CA ILE A 124 -12.78 0.21 12.35
C ILE A 124 -13.62 -0.71 11.47
N PHE A 125 -14.10 -0.21 10.36
CA PHE A 125 -14.91 -0.95 9.40
C PHE A 125 -14.09 -1.82 8.45
N GLN A 126 -12.75 -1.80 8.58
CA GLN A 126 -11.83 -2.64 7.80
C GLN A 126 -12.01 -2.48 6.29
N VAL A 127 -12.38 -1.28 5.83
CA VAL A 127 -12.76 -1.00 4.44
C VAL A 127 -11.69 -1.51 3.47
N LEU A 128 -10.42 -1.16 3.71
CA LEU A 128 -9.31 -1.54 2.82
C LEU A 128 -8.93 -3.03 2.91
N TYR A 129 -9.30 -3.71 4.00
CA TYR A 129 -9.12 -5.15 4.07
C TYR A 129 -10.18 -5.87 3.23
N GLU A 130 -11.45 -5.46 3.36
CA GLU A 130 -12.54 -6.00 2.56
C GLU A 130 -12.33 -5.73 1.06
N GLU A 131 -11.88 -4.51 0.71
CA GLU A 131 -11.53 -4.15 -0.67
C GLU A 131 -10.43 -5.03 -1.25
N ALA A 132 -9.36 -5.31 -0.48
CA ALA A 132 -8.29 -6.19 -0.92
C ALA A 132 -8.77 -7.65 -1.11
N ILE A 133 -9.63 -8.16 -0.23
CA ILE A 133 -10.21 -9.50 -0.36
C ILE A 133 -11.18 -9.59 -1.54
N ALA A 134 -11.88 -8.50 -1.88
CA ALA A 134 -12.76 -8.45 -3.04
C ALA A 134 -11.99 -8.36 -4.37
N SER A 135 -10.80 -7.74 -4.35
CA SER A 135 -10.01 -7.41 -5.55
C SER A 135 -8.96 -8.47 -5.90
N TYR A 136 -8.51 -9.26 -4.92
CA TYR A 136 -7.46 -10.25 -5.06
C TYR A 136 -7.86 -11.58 -4.47
N LYS A 137 -7.19 -12.65 -4.90
CA LYS A 137 -7.41 -13.97 -4.34
C LYS A 137 -7.00 -14.03 -2.87
N GLU A 138 -7.86 -14.64 -2.05
CA GLU A 138 -7.68 -14.70 -0.60
C GLU A 138 -6.31 -15.27 -0.20
N GLU A 139 -5.76 -16.23 -0.96
CA GLU A 139 -4.47 -16.86 -0.65
C GLU A 139 -3.26 -15.92 -0.73
N ILE A 140 -3.37 -14.78 -1.42
CA ILE A 140 -2.27 -13.81 -1.58
C ILE A 140 -2.48 -12.55 -0.74
N VAL A 141 -3.62 -12.43 -0.04
CA VAL A 141 -3.94 -11.27 0.79
C VAL A 141 -3.63 -11.60 2.25
N HIS A 142 -2.76 -10.81 2.87
CA HIS A 142 -2.35 -11.00 4.26
C HIS A 142 -2.45 -9.72 5.07
N GLN A 143 -2.97 -9.82 6.28
CA GLN A 143 -2.97 -8.70 7.22
C GLN A 143 -1.66 -8.66 8.00
N LEU A 144 -1.09 -7.46 8.18
CA LEU A 144 0.11 -7.26 8.98
C LEU A 144 -0.15 -6.28 10.14
N PRO A 145 0.13 -6.65 11.40
CA PRO A 145 0.06 -5.70 12.50
C PRO A 145 1.15 -4.63 12.35
N SER A 146 0.81 -3.37 12.63
CA SER A 146 1.73 -2.24 12.47
C SER A 146 1.56 -1.17 13.56
N ASN A 147 1.50 -1.62 14.81
CA ASN A 147 1.35 -0.77 16.00
C ASN A 147 2.70 -0.29 16.56
N GLU A 148 3.69 -1.18 16.60
CA GLU A 148 4.96 -0.99 17.32
C GLU A 148 6.19 -1.20 16.42
N PRO A 149 7.35 -0.61 16.76
CA PRO A 149 8.59 -0.77 15.97
C PRO A 149 9.04 -2.22 15.79
N GLU A 150 8.82 -3.07 16.80
CA GLU A 150 9.15 -4.50 16.76
C GLU A 150 8.36 -5.20 15.64
N GLN A 151 7.09 -4.85 15.48
CA GLN A 151 6.24 -5.38 14.40
C GLN A 151 6.70 -4.89 13.03
N LEU A 152 7.23 -3.66 12.93
CA LEU A 152 7.84 -3.19 11.68
C LEU A 152 9.04 -4.06 11.29
N GLU A 153 9.96 -4.34 12.22
CA GLU A 153 11.11 -5.23 11.95
C GLU A 153 10.67 -6.66 11.63
N ASP A 154 9.67 -7.20 12.32
CA ASP A 154 9.12 -8.53 12.03
C ASP A 154 8.50 -8.59 10.62
N ASN A 155 7.71 -7.56 10.24
CA ASN A 155 7.13 -7.43 8.91
C ASN A 155 8.22 -7.36 7.83
N ILE A 156 9.27 -6.58 8.05
CA ILE A 156 10.40 -6.49 7.12
C ILE A 156 11.04 -7.87 6.95
N ASN A 157 11.36 -8.55 8.05
CA ASN A 157 12.00 -9.86 8.04
C ASN A 157 11.14 -10.92 7.33
N GLN A 158 9.83 -10.92 7.57
CA GLN A 158 8.90 -11.85 6.93
C GLN A 158 8.83 -11.62 5.42
N ILE A 159 8.64 -10.37 5.00
CA ILE A 159 8.50 -10.04 3.58
C ILE A 159 9.83 -10.24 2.84
N SER A 160 10.97 -9.90 3.44
CA SER A 160 12.29 -10.18 2.84
C SER A 160 12.51 -11.67 2.60
N LYS A 161 12.18 -12.53 3.57
CA LYS A 161 12.25 -13.99 3.38
C LYS A 161 11.32 -14.48 2.27
N TRP A 162 10.12 -13.92 2.20
CA TRP A 162 9.17 -14.24 1.13
C TRP A 162 9.72 -13.84 -0.25
N ILE A 163 10.30 -12.64 -0.38
CA ILE A 163 10.95 -12.18 -1.63
C ILE A 163 12.05 -13.15 -2.05
N GLU A 164 12.96 -13.50 -1.12
CA GLU A 164 14.05 -14.42 -1.41
C GLU A 164 13.56 -15.79 -1.88
N GLN A 165 12.52 -16.32 -1.23
CA GLN A 165 11.95 -17.61 -1.59
C GLN A 165 11.26 -17.54 -2.96
N TRP A 166 10.45 -16.50 -3.20
CA TRP A 166 9.78 -16.29 -4.47
C TRP A 166 10.79 -16.21 -5.62
N VAL A 167 11.89 -15.47 -5.45
CA VAL A 167 12.94 -15.36 -6.47
C VAL A 167 13.57 -16.72 -6.77
N LYS A 168 13.87 -17.55 -5.76
CA LYS A 168 14.40 -18.91 -5.97
C LYS A 168 13.43 -19.79 -6.76
N ASP A 169 12.15 -19.74 -6.42
CA ASP A 169 11.12 -20.61 -7.04
C ASP A 169 10.84 -20.23 -8.51
N HIS A 170 11.07 -18.97 -8.88
CA HIS A 170 10.76 -18.44 -10.22
C HIS A 170 12.00 -18.22 -11.11
N ASN A 171 13.20 -18.58 -10.63
CA ASN A 171 14.46 -18.50 -11.36
C ASN A 171 15.29 -19.80 -11.17
N PRO A 172 14.84 -20.94 -11.72
CA PRO A 172 15.53 -22.23 -11.61
C PRO A 172 16.85 -22.31 -12.40
#